data_AF-A0A2Z6NKY6-F1
#
_entry.id   AF-A0A2Z6NKY6-F1
#
_cell.length_a   1.000
_cell.length_b   1.000
_cell.length_c   1.000
_cell.angle_alpha   90.00
_cell.angle_beta   90.00
_cell.angle_gamma   90.00
#
_symmetry.space_group_name_H-M   'P 1'
#
loop_
_entity.id
_entity.type
_entity.pdbx_description
1 polymer ?
#
loop_
_entity_poly.entity_id
_entity_poly.type
_entity_poly.pdbx_seq_one_letter_code
_entity_poly.pdbx_strand_id
1 'polypeptide(L)'
;MSFLEEFQANLDSLPNILHKKYALLRDLDKSLQDNQRQNEQRCEQEIEDIRRGVRSGNITPDTSVIRFSDEALDEQKHSIRIADEKVGLAVQAYDLVDTHIQQLDQYLKKFDEELRRERENAAITGGLASSPDGNTKSGKNEGGRGGRKKRII
;
A
#
# COMPACT_ATOMS: atom_id res chain seq x y z
N MET A 1 19.43 -2.52 -18.99
CA MET A 1 18.19 -1.73 -18.97
C MET A 1 18.42 -0.50 -18.11
N SER A 2 17.88 0.64 -18.51
CA SER A 2 17.89 1.85 -17.68
C SER A 2 16.97 1.66 -16.46
N PHE A 3 17.26 2.32 -15.34
CA PHE A 3 16.38 2.35 -14.17
C PHE A 3 14.94 2.74 -14.54
N LEU A 4 14.77 3.60 -15.54
CA LEU A 4 13.47 4.03 -16.05
C LEU A 4 12.70 2.89 -16.76
N GLU A 5 13.40 2.05 -17.52
CA GLU A 5 12.77 0.91 -18.23
C GLU A 5 12.29 -0.16 -17.23
N GLU A 6 13.09 -0.41 -16.19
CA GLU A 6 12.71 -1.33 -15.10
C GLU A 6 11.55 -0.77 -14.28
N PHE A 7 11.56 0.53 -13.95
CA PHE A 7 10.45 1.19 -13.26
C PHE A 7 9.16 1.16 -14.07
N GLN A 8 9.22 1.44 -15.37
CA GLN A 8 8.08 1.41 -16.28
C GLN A 8 7.49 -0.01 -16.37
N ALA A 9 8.34 -1.03 -16.59
CA ALA A 9 7.89 -2.42 -16.65
C ALA A 9 7.23 -2.87 -15.33
N ASN A 10 7.79 -2.44 -14.20
CA ASN A 10 7.24 -2.72 -12.88
C ASN A 10 5.86 -2.05 -12.70
N LEU A 11 5.70 -0.78 -13.09
CA LEU A 11 4.41 -0.08 -13.04
C LEU A 11 3.35 -0.68 -13.96
N ASP A 12 3.71 -1.10 -15.17
CA ASP A 12 2.75 -1.69 -16.11
C ASP A 12 2.15 -3.02 -15.60
N SER A 13 2.93 -3.76 -14.83
CA SER A 13 2.50 -5.04 -14.24
C SER A 13 1.70 -4.88 -12.94
N LEU A 14 1.91 -3.77 -12.20
CA LEU A 14 1.33 -3.55 -10.86
C LEU A 14 -0.20 -3.64 -10.82
N PRO A 15 -0.97 -2.98 -11.71
CA PRO A 15 -2.43 -3.08 -11.70
C PRO A 15 -2.92 -4.53 -11.86
N ASN A 16 -2.26 -5.31 -12.72
CA ASN A 16 -2.61 -6.71 -12.94
C ASN A 16 -2.31 -7.58 -11.72
N ILE A 17 -1.17 -7.35 -11.05
CA ILE A 17 -0.80 -8.08 -9.83
C ILE A 17 -1.77 -7.74 -8.70
N LEU A 18 -2.07 -6.46 -8.48
CA LEU A 18 -3.03 -6.03 -7.47
C LEU A 18 -4.42 -6.59 -7.75
N HIS A 19 -4.89 -6.53 -9.00
CA HIS A 19 -6.19 -7.08 -9.36
C HIS A 19 -6.29 -8.58 -9.01
N LYS A 20 -5.25 -9.37 -9.32
CA LYS A 20 -5.20 -10.79 -8.93
C LYS A 20 -5.21 -10.98 -7.41
N LYS A 21 -4.44 -10.18 -6.67
CA LYS A 21 -4.42 -10.24 -5.19
C LYS A 21 -5.79 -9.90 -4.60
N TYR A 22 -6.45 -8.84 -5.06
CA TYR A 22 -7.78 -8.46 -4.57
C TYR A 22 -8.88 -9.44 -4.98
N ALA A 23 -8.79 -10.04 -6.17
CA ALA A 23 -9.69 -11.10 -6.58
C ALA A 23 -9.58 -12.30 -5.63
N LEU A 24 -8.36 -12.78 -5.36
CA LEU A 24 -8.11 -13.86 -4.42
C LEU A 24 -8.57 -13.49 -2.99
N LEU A 25 -8.32 -12.26 -2.55
CA LEU A 25 -8.78 -11.79 -1.23
C LEU A 25 -10.30 -11.89 -1.12
N ARG A 26 -11.03 -11.51 -2.18
CA ARG A 26 -12.49 -11.58 -2.22
C ARG A 26 -13.00 -13.03 -2.26
N ASP A 27 -12.28 -13.93 -2.91
CA ASP A 27 -12.61 -15.36 -2.92
C ASP A 27 -12.40 -15.97 -1.52
N LEU A 28 -11.31 -15.62 -0.84
CA LEU A 28 -11.04 -16.01 0.55
C LEU A 28 -12.06 -15.38 1.52
N ASP A 29 -12.46 -14.12 1.32
CA ASP A 29 -13.53 -13.47 2.08
C ASP A 29 -14.82 -14.28 2.00
N LYS A 30 -15.23 -14.66 0.78
CA LYS A 30 -16.43 -15.44 0.54
C LYS A 30 -16.33 -16.83 1.17
N SER A 31 -15.21 -17.52 0.97
CA SER A 31 -14.97 -18.84 1.55
C SER A 31 -15.00 -18.80 3.08
N LEU A 32 -14.42 -17.76 3.71
CA LEU A 32 -14.46 -17.58 5.15
C LEU A 32 -15.90 -17.37 5.65
N GLN A 33 -16.67 -16.49 5.00
CA GLN A 33 -18.07 -16.23 5.37
C GLN A 33 -18.94 -17.49 5.27
N ASP A 34 -18.73 -18.28 4.21
CA ASP A 34 -19.48 -19.53 4.02
C ASP A 34 -19.10 -20.58 5.07
N ASN A 35 -17.80 -20.74 5.38
CA ASN A 35 -17.33 -21.64 6.45
C ASN A 35 -17.83 -21.21 7.84
N GLN A 36 -17.80 -19.90 8.15
CA GLN A 36 -18.33 -19.38 9.40
C GLN A 36 -19.83 -19.68 9.54
N ARG A 37 -20.61 -19.43 8.49
CA ARG A 37 -22.04 -19.72 8.48
C ARG A 37 -22.34 -21.20 8.69
N GLN A 38 -21.58 -22.08 8.03
CA GLN A 38 -21.74 -23.54 8.20
C GLN A 38 -21.39 -23.98 9.62
N ASN A 39 -20.31 -23.43 10.19
CA ASN A 39 -19.89 -23.77 11.53
C ASN A 39 -20.88 -23.26 12.60
N GLU A 40 -21.41 -22.05 12.42
CA GLU A 40 -22.47 -21.50 13.27
C GLU A 40 -23.72 -22.39 13.26
N GLN A 41 -24.19 -22.79 12.07
CA GLN A 41 -25.33 -23.70 11.93
C GLN A 41 -25.10 -25.05 12.61
N ARG A 42 -23.89 -25.61 12.49
CA ARG A 42 -23.51 -26.86 13.18
C ARG A 42 -23.52 -26.68 14.69
N CYS A 43 -22.91 -25.60 15.19
CA CYS A 43 -22.89 -25.31 16.62
C CYS A 43 -24.31 -25.13 17.18
N GLU A 44 -25.20 -24.45 16.45
CA GLU A 44 -26.61 -24.30 16.83
C GLU A 44 -27.31 -25.66 16.93
N GLN A 45 -27.12 -26.54 15.94
CA GLN A 45 -27.68 -27.89 15.95
C GLN A 45 -27.15 -28.70 17.14
N GLU A 46 -25.83 -28.68 17.39
CA GLU A 46 -25.24 -29.40 18.53
C GLU A 46 -25.79 -28.88 19.86
N ILE A 47 -25.95 -27.56 20.02
CA ILE A 47 -26.55 -26.97 21.22
C ILE A 47 -28.00 -27.44 21.39
N GLU A 48 -28.80 -27.47 20.32
CA GLU A 48 -30.17 -27.96 20.37
C GLU A 48 -30.24 -29.44 20.73
N ASP A 49 -29.35 -30.26 20.18
CA ASP A 49 -29.25 -31.69 20.41
C ASP A 49 -28.89 -31.98 21.87
N ILE A 50 -27.89 -31.28 22.41
CA ILE A 50 -27.51 -31.34 23.83
C ILE A 50 -28.71 -30.93 24.70
N ARG A 51 -29.37 -29.81 24.39
CA ARG A 51 -30.56 -29.35 25.12
C ARG A 51 -31.69 -30.38 25.11
N ARG A 52 -31.94 -31.05 23.98
CA ARG A 52 -32.92 -32.15 23.89
C ARG A 52 -32.49 -33.34 24.72
N GLY A 53 -31.23 -33.76 24.64
CA GLY A 53 -30.70 -34.88 25.41
C GLY A 53 -30.77 -34.67 26.92
N VAL A 54 -30.50 -33.44 27.39
CA VAL A 54 -30.65 -33.07 28.81
C VAL A 54 -32.12 -33.12 29.25
N ARG A 55 -33.05 -32.58 28.45
CA ARG A 55 -34.49 -32.63 28.76
C ARG A 55 -35.03 -34.06 28.82
N SER A 56 -34.53 -34.95 27.97
CA SER A 56 -34.92 -36.36 27.94
C SER A 56 -34.23 -37.23 29.00
N GLY A 57 -33.31 -36.67 29.79
CA GLY A 57 -32.54 -37.41 30.80
C GLY A 57 -31.43 -38.31 30.21
N ASN A 58 -31.17 -38.23 28.91
CA ASN A 58 -30.15 -39.02 28.22
C ASN A 58 -28.74 -38.45 28.40
N ILE A 59 -28.64 -37.16 28.72
CA ILE A 59 -27.38 -36.45 28.94
C ILE A 59 -27.40 -35.89 30.37
N THR A 60 -26.40 -36.25 31.17
CA THR A 60 -26.18 -35.60 32.46
C THR A 60 -25.74 -34.15 32.22
N PRO A 61 -26.32 -33.16 32.92
CA PRO A 61 -25.98 -31.74 32.78
C PRO A 61 -24.63 -31.41 33.45
N ASP A 62 -23.63 -32.27 33.28
CA ASP A 62 -22.26 -32.02 33.67
C ASP A 62 -21.58 -31.23 32.55
N THR A 63 -21.26 -29.97 32.86
CA THR A 63 -20.63 -29.04 31.91
C THR A 63 -19.27 -29.54 31.41
N SER A 64 -18.61 -30.44 32.14
CA SER A 64 -17.31 -31.01 31.73
C SER A 64 -17.41 -31.98 30.54
N VAL A 65 -18.60 -32.55 30.29
CA VAL A 65 -18.86 -33.54 29.23
C VAL A 65 -19.48 -32.89 28.00
N ILE A 66 -20.06 -31.69 28.16
CA ILE A 66 -20.69 -30.93 27.08
C ILE A 66 -19.61 -30.17 26.30
N ARG A 67 -19.22 -30.70 25.14
CA ARG A 67 -18.28 -30.07 24.22
C ARG A 67 -18.78 -30.19 22.79
N PHE A 68 -18.38 -29.24 21.95
CA PHE A 68 -18.61 -29.33 20.51
C PHE A 68 -17.87 -30.51 19.92
N SER A 69 -18.39 -31.02 18.80
CA SER A 69 -17.77 -32.07 18.01
C SER A 69 -16.37 -31.69 17.51
N ASP A 70 -15.55 -32.70 17.25
CA ASP A 70 -14.25 -32.49 16.62
C ASP A 70 -14.43 -31.86 15.21
N GLU A 71 -15.51 -32.20 14.50
CA GLU A 71 -15.86 -31.58 13.22
C GLU A 71 -16.11 -30.07 13.35
N ALA A 72 -16.88 -29.63 14.34
CA ALA A 72 -17.12 -28.20 14.59
C ALA A 72 -15.81 -27.47 14.94
N LEU A 73 -14.95 -28.10 15.74
CA LEU A 73 -13.65 -27.52 16.08
C LEU A 73 -12.72 -27.46 14.85
N ASP A 74 -12.76 -28.45 13.97
CA ASP A 74 -11.91 -28.50 12.77
C ASP A 74 -12.36 -27.50 11.69
N GLU A 75 -13.66 -27.30 11.51
CA GLU A 75 -14.23 -26.22 10.69
C GLU A 75 -13.85 -24.83 11.23
N GLN A 76 -13.88 -24.64 12.56
CA GLN A 76 -13.42 -23.39 13.18
C GLN A 76 -11.93 -23.15 12.95
N LYS A 77 -11.08 -24.19 13.09
CA LYS A 77 -9.65 -24.10 12.77
C LYS A 77 -9.43 -23.81 11.29
N HIS A 78 -10.26 -24.36 10.40
CA HIS A 78 -10.18 -24.06 8.96
C HIS A 78 -10.47 -22.58 8.67
N SER A 79 -11.50 -22.03 9.32
CA SER A 79 -11.83 -20.61 9.23
C SER A 79 -10.67 -19.72 9.69
N ILE A 80 -9.98 -20.09 10.77
CA ILE A 80 -8.78 -19.37 11.24
C ILE A 80 -7.67 -19.39 10.19
N ARG A 81 -7.38 -20.54 9.57
CA ARG A 81 -6.37 -20.64 8.51
C ARG A 81 -6.67 -19.72 7.31
N ILE A 82 -7.94 -19.65 6.90
CA ILE A 82 -8.35 -18.73 5.82
C ILE A 82 -8.17 -17.28 6.25
N ALA A 83 -8.54 -16.93 7.50
CA ALA A 83 -8.35 -15.59 8.02
C ALA A 83 -6.85 -15.18 8.03
N ASP A 84 -5.96 -16.07 8.45
CA ASP A 84 -4.51 -15.84 8.42
C ASP A 84 -4.00 -15.63 6.99
N GLU A 85 -4.47 -16.43 6.04
CA GLU A 85 -4.11 -16.28 4.61
C GLU A 85 -4.56 -14.92 4.05
N LYS A 86 -5.77 -14.47 4.40
CA LYS A 86 -6.27 -13.14 4.01
C LYS A 86 -5.40 -12.02 4.55
N VAL A 87 -5.00 -12.10 5.83
CA VAL A 87 -4.08 -11.12 6.43
C VAL A 87 -2.75 -11.13 5.68
N GLY A 88 -2.18 -12.31 5.42
CA GLY A 88 -0.95 -12.44 4.65
C GLY A 88 -1.05 -11.84 3.25
N LEU A 89 -2.16 -12.05 2.55
CA LEU A 89 -2.40 -11.50 1.22
C LEU A 89 -2.55 -9.98 1.23
N ALA A 90 -3.23 -9.43 2.23
CA ALA A 90 -3.37 -7.99 2.43
C ALA A 90 -2.02 -7.32 2.71
N VAL A 91 -1.20 -7.92 3.58
CA VAL A 91 0.17 -7.46 3.84
C VAL A 91 1.00 -7.45 2.57
N GLN A 92 0.97 -8.53 1.78
CA GLN A 92 1.71 -8.57 0.51
C GLN A 92 1.23 -7.53 -0.51
N ALA A 93 -0.07 -7.20 -0.53
CA ALA A 93 -0.59 -6.16 -1.41
C ALA A 93 -0.12 -4.77 -0.95
N TYR A 94 -0.09 -4.53 0.36
CA TYR A 94 0.41 -3.31 0.96
C TYR A 94 1.90 -3.12 0.67
N ASP A 95 2.73 -4.13 0.98
CA ASP A 95 4.18 -4.08 0.79
C ASP A 95 4.56 -3.86 -0.68
N LEU A 96 3.80 -4.46 -1.60
CA LEU A 96 3.97 -4.25 -3.04
C LEU A 96 3.77 -2.77 -3.39
N VAL A 97 2.64 -2.18 -2.98
CA VAL A 97 2.34 -0.77 -3.26
C VAL A 97 3.38 0.16 -2.61
N ASP A 98 3.74 -0.10 -1.37
CA ASP A 98 4.76 0.68 -0.64
C ASP A 98 6.11 0.66 -1.38
N THR A 99 6.54 -0.51 -1.85
CA THR A 99 7.76 -0.66 -2.66
C THR A 99 7.71 0.21 -3.92
N HIS A 100 6.59 0.23 -4.63
CA HIS A 100 6.45 1.06 -5.83
C HIS A 100 6.42 2.55 -5.52
N ILE A 101 5.84 2.97 -4.39
CA ILE A 101 5.88 4.37 -3.93
C ILE A 101 7.32 4.78 -3.65
N GLN A 102 8.08 3.96 -2.90
CA GLN A 102 9.49 4.23 -2.61
C GLN A 102 10.35 4.31 -3.88
N GLN A 103 10.08 3.46 -4.87
CA GLN A 103 10.76 3.51 -6.17
C GLN A 103 10.46 4.81 -6.92
N LEU A 104 9.21 5.27 -6.90
CA LEU A 104 8.80 6.54 -7.51
C LEU A 104 9.49 7.73 -6.82
N ASP A 105 9.53 7.75 -5.49
CA ASP A 105 10.21 8.81 -4.74
C ASP A 105 11.71 8.88 -5.07
N GLN A 106 12.37 7.73 -5.20
CA GLN A 106 13.77 7.65 -5.63
C GLN A 106 13.96 8.13 -7.07
N TYR A 107 13.01 7.81 -7.97
CA TYR A 107 13.04 8.30 -9.34
C TYR A 107 12.97 9.82 -9.39
N LEU A 108 11.99 10.41 -8.70
CA LEU A 108 11.79 11.87 -8.66
C LEU A 108 13.05 12.59 -8.14
N LYS A 109 13.66 12.05 -7.06
CA LYS A 109 14.89 12.61 -6.51
C LYS A 109 16.06 12.57 -7.52
N LYS A 110 16.26 11.44 -8.20
CA LYS A 110 17.32 11.31 -9.22
C LYS A 110 17.08 12.23 -10.40
N PHE A 111 15.82 12.35 -10.83
CA PHE A 111 15.42 13.24 -11.93
C PHE A 111 15.69 14.71 -11.59
N ASP A 112 15.35 15.16 -10.38
CA ASP A 112 15.66 16.51 -9.91
C ASP A 112 17.18 16.77 -9.85
N GLU A 113 17.97 15.80 -9.37
CA GLU A 113 19.44 15.89 -9.34
C GLU A 113 20.07 15.96 -10.74
N GLU A 114 19.48 15.26 -11.71
CA GLU A 114 19.92 15.27 -13.11
C GLU A 114 19.58 16.61 -13.79
N LEU A 115 18.36 17.13 -13.59
CA LEU A 115 17.97 18.48 -14.00
C LEU A 115 18.88 19.56 -13.42
N ARG A 116 19.24 19.44 -12.13
CA ARG A 116 20.16 20.36 -11.47
C ARG A 116 21.55 20.33 -12.11
N ARG A 117 22.07 19.12 -12.38
CA ARG A 117 23.36 18.92 -13.07
C ARG A 117 23.33 19.45 -14.50
N GLU A 118 22.26 19.24 -15.23
CA GLU A 118 22.12 19.75 -16.60
C GLU A 118 22.14 21.28 -16.64
N ARG A 119 21.46 21.95 -15.70
CA ARG A 119 21.53 23.41 -15.54
C ARG A 119 22.93 23.90 -15.20
N GLU A 120 23.64 23.21 -14.31
CA GLU A 120 25.03 23.55 -13.96
C GLU A 120 25.96 23.37 -15.17
N ASN A 121 25.82 22.28 -15.92
CA ASN A 121 26.60 22.02 -17.13
C ASN A 121 26.30 23.05 -18.24
N ALA A 122 25.04 23.43 -18.43
CA ALA A 122 24.63 24.49 -19.36
C ALA A 122 25.20 25.86 -18.95
N ALA A 123 25.27 26.16 -17.65
CA ALA A 123 25.89 27.39 -17.15
C ALA A 123 27.41 27.41 -17.37
N ILE A 124 28.10 26.27 -17.21
CA ILE A 124 29.56 26.17 -17.45
C ILE A 124 29.89 26.30 -18.94
N THR A 125 29.09 25.65 -19.80
CA THR A 125 29.26 25.71 -21.26
C THR A 125 28.84 27.06 -21.86
N GLY A 126 27.81 27.71 -21.29
CA GLY A 126 27.41 29.08 -21.65
C GLY A 126 28.33 30.17 -21.11
N GLY A 127 29.01 29.93 -19.97
CA GLY A 127 29.95 30.87 -19.35
C GLY A 127 31.33 30.94 -20.03
N LEU A 128 31.71 29.91 -20.79
CA LEU A 128 32.96 29.90 -21.58
C LEU A 128 32.89 30.76 -22.85
N ALA A 129 31.71 31.32 -23.19
CA ALA A 129 31.54 32.17 -24.36
C ALA A 129 31.61 33.69 -24.07
N SER A 130 31.81 34.12 -22.82
CA SER A 130 31.87 35.56 -22.50
C SER A 130 33.22 36.00 -21.92
N SER A 131 34.00 36.62 -22.82
CA SER A 131 35.06 37.64 -22.63
C SER A 131 36.50 37.17 -22.35
N PRO A 132 37.53 37.85 -22.93
CA PRO A 132 37.69 39.32 -22.85
C PRO A 132 38.16 40.04 -24.13
N ASP A 133 37.68 41.27 -24.37
CA ASP A 133 38.56 42.43 -24.65
C ASP A 133 37.82 43.75 -24.91
N GLY A 134 38.38 44.85 -24.37
CA GLY A 134 38.43 46.13 -25.09
C GLY A 134 37.46 47.26 -24.71
N ASN A 135 37.79 48.00 -23.66
CA ASN A 135 37.95 49.47 -23.66
C ASN A 135 36.87 50.38 -24.32
N THR A 136 36.12 51.17 -23.54
CA THR A 136 36.21 52.66 -23.48
C THR A 136 35.03 53.35 -22.77
N LYS A 137 35.39 54.24 -21.84
CA LYS A 137 34.88 55.62 -21.65
C LYS A 137 33.48 55.88 -21.05
N SER A 138 33.54 56.32 -19.78
CA SER A 138 32.90 57.51 -19.18
C SER A 138 31.51 57.95 -19.66
N GLY A 139 30.53 57.91 -18.74
CA GLY A 139 29.26 58.63 -18.85
C GLY A 139 28.57 58.76 -17.49
N LYS A 140 28.85 59.86 -16.80
CA LYS A 140 28.24 60.29 -15.53
C LYS A 140 26.81 60.76 -15.81
N ASN A 141 25.80 60.24 -15.11
CA ASN A 141 24.58 61.02 -14.86
C ASN A 141 23.91 60.63 -13.53
N GLU A 142 23.71 61.66 -12.70
CA GLU A 142 23.00 61.62 -11.43
C GLU A 142 21.48 61.54 -11.64
N GLY A 143 20.78 61.00 -10.63
CA GLY A 143 19.46 61.50 -10.25
C GLY A 143 18.36 60.46 -10.12
N GLY A 144 17.76 60.35 -8.92
CA GLY A 144 16.32 60.05 -8.83
C GLY A 144 15.85 58.99 -7.83
N ARG A 145 15.95 59.30 -6.54
CA ARG A 145 14.96 59.06 -5.45
C ARG A 145 13.79 58.07 -5.67
N GLY A 146 13.62 57.20 -4.66
CA GLY A 146 12.33 56.83 -4.06
C GLY A 146 11.61 55.65 -4.74
N GLY A 147 10.92 54.75 -4.08
CA GLY A 147 10.50 54.67 -2.69
C GLY A 147 9.60 53.43 -2.55
N ARG A 148 9.93 52.62 -1.56
CA ARG A 148 9.13 51.62 -0.84
C ARG A 148 7.60 51.75 -1.02
N LYS A 149 6.92 50.66 -1.38
CA LYS A 149 5.62 50.29 -0.77
C LYS A 149 5.28 48.80 -0.90
N LYS A 150 5.18 48.15 0.26
CA LYS A 150 4.48 46.90 0.52
C LYS A 150 2.96 47.14 0.52
N ARG A 151 2.19 46.13 0.10
CA ARG A 151 0.80 45.77 0.48
C ARG A 151 0.67 44.26 0.14
N ILE A 152 0.20 43.28 0.94
CA ILE A 152 -0.73 43.18 2.09
C ILE A 152 -1.99 44.01 1.78
N ILE A 153 -3.13 43.44 1.39
CA ILE A 153 -3.90 42.30 1.92
C ILE A 153 -4.43 41.48 0.76
#